data_AF-B3Y011-F1
#
_entry.id   AF-B3Y011-F1
#
_cell.length_a   1.000
_cell.length_b   1.000
_cell.length_c   1.000
_cell.angle_alpha   90.00
_cell.angle_beta   90.00
_cell.angle_gamma   90.00
#
_symmetry.space_group_name_H-M   'P 1'
#
loop_
_entity.id
_entity.type
_entity.pdbx_description
1 polymer ?
#
loop_
_entity_poly.entity_id
_entity_poly.type
_entity_poly.pdbx_seq_one_letter_code
_entity_poly.pdbx_strand_id
1 'polypeptide(L)'
;METITQELKQYITRLFQLSNNETWECEALEEAAENILPTRFVDHTPLAHLTLETYTYYNDELHELSIYPFLMYANNQLISIGYLDHFDMDFLYLTDTKNTIIDERHLLKQGGQDHE
;
A
#
# COMPACT_ATOMS: atom_id res chain seq x y z
N MET A 1 11.00 16.16 4.13
CA MET A 1 10.82 14.81 3.56
C MET A 1 9.37 14.48 3.76
N GLU A 2 8.63 14.27 2.68
CA GLU A 2 7.27 13.72 2.79
C GLU A 2 7.37 12.28 3.30
N THR A 3 6.43 11.88 4.15
CA THR A 3 6.36 10.49 4.61
C THR A 3 5.80 9.59 3.51
N ILE A 4 6.10 8.29 3.52
CA ILE A 4 5.56 7.33 2.54
C ILE A 4 4.03 7.39 2.48
N THR A 5 3.37 7.60 3.63
CA THR A 5 1.92 7.83 3.70
C THR A 5 1.47 9.05 2.91
N GLN A 6 2.21 10.16 2.93
CA GLN A 6 1.87 11.36 2.16
C GLN A 6 2.07 11.13 0.66
N GLU A 7 3.16 10.48 0.27
CA GLU A 7 3.41 10.12 -1.13
C GLU A 7 2.32 9.17 -1.66
N LEU A 8 1.93 8.17 -0.87
CA LEU A 8 0.82 7.26 -1.20
C LEU A 8 -0.51 8.02 -1.31
N LYS A 9 -0.82 8.91 -0.36
CA LYS A 9 -2.04 9.72 -0.41
C LYS A 9 -2.10 10.53 -1.70
N GLN A 10 -1.03 11.25 -2.04
CA GLN A 10 -0.95 12.04 -3.28
C GLN A 10 -1.15 11.16 -4.52
N TYR A 11 -0.50 9.99 -4.56
CA TYR A 11 -0.62 9.05 -5.66
C TYR A 11 -2.06 8.59 -5.88
N ILE A 12 -2.73 8.11 -4.83
CA ILE A 12 -4.10 7.58 -4.90
C ILE A 12 -5.10 8.70 -5.23
N THR A 13 -4.98 9.86 -4.59
CA THR A 13 -5.82 11.03 -4.87
C THR A 13 -5.73 11.41 -6.35
N ARG A 14 -4.54 11.38 -6.95
CA ARG A 14 -4.37 11.64 -8.38
C ARG A 14 -4.93 10.53 -9.25
N LEU A 15 -4.62 9.27 -8.92
CA LEU A 15 -5.02 8.10 -9.71
C LEU A 15 -6.55 8.00 -9.83
N PHE A 16 -7.26 8.19 -8.72
CA PHE A 16 -8.73 8.08 -8.65
C PHE A 16 -9.46 9.43 -8.70
N GLN A 17 -8.74 10.53 -8.93
CA GLN A 17 -9.29 11.90 -9.03
C GLN A 17 -10.10 12.31 -7.79
N LEU A 18 -9.60 11.96 -6.60
CA LEU A 18 -10.27 12.21 -5.32
C LEU A 18 -10.20 13.69 -4.92
N SER A 19 -11.20 14.12 -4.15
CA SER A 19 -11.18 15.40 -3.49
C SER A 19 -10.17 15.38 -2.32
N ASN A 20 -8.96 15.93 -2.53
CA ASN A 20 -7.85 15.90 -1.55
C ASN A 20 -8.12 16.65 -0.21
N ASN A 21 -9.37 16.97 0.08
CA ASN A 21 -9.79 17.86 1.16
C ASN A 21 -10.04 17.10 2.47
N GLU A 22 -10.30 15.79 2.40
CA GLU A 22 -10.60 14.98 3.57
C GLU A 22 -9.35 14.36 4.20
N THR A 23 -9.37 14.26 5.52
CA THR A 23 -8.38 13.52 6.29
C THR A 23 -8.65 12.03 6.13
N TRP A 24 -7.60 11.25 5.90
CA TRP A 24 -7.71 9.80 5.91
C TRP A 24 -7.50 9.30 7.32
N GLU A 25 -8.42 8.46 7.78
CA GLU A 25 -8.25 7.66 8.98
C GLU A 25 -7.40 6.43 8.66
N CYS A 26 -6.85 5.79 9.70
CA CYS A 26 -5.99 4.62 9.57
C CYS A 26 -6.44 3.53 10.53
N GLU A 27 -6.76 2.36 9.98
CA GLU A 27 -6.95 1.14 10.75
C GLU A 27 -5.64 0.35 10.76
N ALA A 28 -5.18 -0.06 11.95
CA ALA A 28 -3.98 -0.85 12.13
C ALA A 28 -4.34 -2.23 12.69
N LEU A 29 -3.81 -3.29 12.08
CA LEU A 29 -4.03 -4.69 12.47
C LEU A 29 -2.72 -5.47 12.33
N GLU A 30 -2.54 -6.47 13.20
CA GLU A 30 -1.52 -7.51 13.02
C GLU A 30 -2.17 -8.79 12.49
N GLU A 31 -1.67 -9.33 11.39
CA GLU A 31 -2.24 -10.53 10.77
C GLU A 31 -1.16 -11.33 10.04
N ALA A 32 -1.36 -12.64 9.88
CA ALA A 32 -0.42 -13.49 9.15
C ALA A 32 -0.37 -13.10 7.67
N ALA A 33 0.84 -13.03 7.09
CA ALA A 33 1.03 -12.71 5.66
C ALA A 33 0.18 -13.59 4.73
N GLU A 34 -0.02 -14.86 5.12
CA GLU A 34 -0.80 -15.88 4.42
C GLU A 34 -2.30 -15.55 4.31
N ASN A 35 -2.82 -14.75 5.24
CA ASN A 35 -4.23 -14.35 5.27
C ASN A 35 -4.50 -13.06 4.47
N ILE A 36 -3.45 -12.33 4.10
CA ILE A 36 -3.56 -11.01 3.47
C ILE A 36 -3.03 -11.02 2.04
N LEU A 37 -1.82 -11.55 1.84
CA LEU A 37 -1.12 -11.50 0.56
C LEU A 37 -1.52 -12.69 -0.31
N PRO A 38 -1.55 -12.51 -1.65
CA PRO A 38 -1.71 -13.62 -2.57
C PRO A 38 -0.68 -14.73 -2.35
N THR A 39 -1.14 -15.98 -2.33
CA THR A 39 -0.32 -17.18 -2.06
C THR A 39 0.98 -17.23 -2.86
N ARG A 40 0.97 -16.77 -4.12
CA ARG A 40 2.16 -16.71 -5.00
C ARG A 40 3.33 -15.88 -4.46
N PHE A 41 3.07 -14.94 -3.54
CA PHE A 41 4.09 -14.10 -2.93
C PHE A 41 4.52 -14.59 -1.55
N VAL A 42 3.76 -15.52 -0.96
CA VAL A 42 3.98 -16.02 0.40
C VAL A 42 4.58 -17.42 0.39
N ASP A 43 4.05 -18.31 -0.45
CA ASP A 43 4.46 -19.70 -0.49
C ASP A 43 5.95 -19.83 -0.81
N HIS A 44 6.67 -20.53 0.07
CA HIS A 44 8.10 -20.78 -0.02
C HIS A 44 8.99 -19.51 -0.03
N THR A 45 8.45 -18.34 0.32
CA THR A 45 9.22 -17.11 0.53
C THR A 45 9.46 -16.89 2.03
N PRO A 46 10.38 -15.98 2.41
CA PRO A 46 10.54 -15.62 3.81
C PRO A 46 9.31 -14.96 4.43
N LEU A 47 8.29 -14.57 3.65
CA LEU A 47 7.03 -14.05 4.19
C LEU A 47 6.13 -15.13 4.80
N ALA A 48 6.36 -16.41 4.49
CA ALA A 48 5.62 -17.50 5.10
C ALA A 48 5.73 -17.46 6.63
N HIS A 49 4.60 -17.61 7.32
CA HIS A 49 4.44 -17.56 8.78
C HIS A 49 4.83 -16.23 9.44
N LEU A 50 5.04 -15.17 8.67
CA LEU A 50 5.42 -13.87 9.19
C LEU A 50 4.14 -13.06 9.52
N THR A 51 4.10 -12.47 10.71
CA THR A 51 3.05 -11.51 11.09
C THR A 51 3.37 -10.15 10.47
N LEU A 52 2.40 -9.57 9.78
CA LEU A 52 2.49 -8.24 9.19
C LEU A 52 1.67 -7.25 10.03
N GLU A 53 2.27 -6.11 10.32
CA GLU A 53 1.55 -4.91 10.77
C GLU A 53 0.99 -4.21 9.52
N THR A 54 -0.33 -4.25 9.35
CA THR A 54 -1.03 -3.63 8.22
C THR A 54 -1.67 -2.33 8.65
N TYR A 55 -1.44 -1.28 7.85
CA TYR A 55 -2.06 0.03 8.00
C TYR A 55 -2.94 0.29 6.77
N THR A 56 -4.24 0.24 6.94
CA THR A 56 -5.22 0.47 5.89
C THR A 56 -5.86 1.84 6.07
N TYR A 57 -5.78 2.67 5.03
CA TYR A 57 -6.30 4.02 5.04
C TYR A 57 -7.71 4.07 4.45
N TYR A 58 -8.56 4.91 5.04
CA TYR A 58 -9.94 5.07 4.58
C TYR A 58 -10.49 6.45 4.93
N ASN A 59 -11.51 6.87 4.19
CA ASN A 59 -12.44 7.95 4.48
C ASN A 59 -13.75 7.65 3.71
N ASP A 60 -14.72 8.56 3.78
CA ASP A 60 -16.02 8.36 3.12
C ASP A 60 -15.85 8.22 1.60
N GLU A 61 -15.06 9.09 0.96
CA GLU A 61 -14.82 9.04 -0.49
C GLU A 61 -14.13 7.75 -0.95
N LEU A 62 -13.09 7.30 -0.24
CA LEU A 62 -12.40 6.02 -0.51
C LEU A 62 -13.35 4.83 -0.34
N HIS A 63 -14.18 4.84 0.70
CA HIS A 63 -15.13 3.78 0.98
C HIS A 63 -16.22 3.69 -0.10
N GLU A 64 -16.76 4.82 -0.54
CA GLU A 64 -17.73 4.90 -1.64
C GLU A 64 -17.18 4.33 -2.95
N LEU A 65 -15.89 4.54 -3.22
CA LEU A 65 -15.20 4.02 -4.40
C LEU A 65 -14.62 2.62 -4.21
N SER A 66 -14.75 2.04 -3.01
CA SER A 66 -14.14 0.75 -2.65
C SER A 66 -12.62 0.70 -2.87
N ILE A 67 -11.94 1.80 -2.58
CA ILE A 67 -10.48 1.94 -2.66
C ILE A 67 -9.88 1.93 -1.26
N TYR A 68 -8.93 1.05 -0.99
CA TYR A 68 -8.29 0.94 0.35
C TYR A 68 -6.77 0.93 0.23
N PRO A 69 -6.12 2.10 0.27
CA PRO A 69 -4.67 2.20 0.28
C PRO A 69 -4.09 1.55 1.53
N PHE A 70 -2.96 0.86 1.41
CA PHE A 70 -2.35 0.17 2.53
C PHE A 70 -0.82 0.28 2.55
N LEU A 71 -0.28 0.16 3.75
CA LEU A 71 1.13 -0.11 4.02
C LEU A 71 1.24 -1.37 4.87
N MET A 72 2.26 -2.18 4.61
CA MET A 72 2.54 -3.37 5.42
C MET A 72 3.97 -3.34 5.91
N TYR A 73 4.16 -3.62 7.20
CA TYR A 73 5.46 -3.70 7.85
C TYR A 73 5.64 -5.05 8.54
N ALA A 74 6.89 -5.44 8.70
CA ALA A 74 7.26 -6.54 9.59
C ALA A 74 8.56 -6.17 10.28
N ASN A 75 8.60 -6.23 11.63
CA ASN A 75 9.79 -5.87 12.41
C ASN A 75 10.34 -4.47 12.03
N ASN A 76 9.46 -3.48 11.89
CA ASN A 76 9.79 -2.12 11.43
C ASN A 76 10.38 -2.00 10.00
N GLN A 77 10.44 -3.08 9.22
CA GLN A 77 10.81 -3.06 7.82
C GLN A 77 9.55 -2.93 6.95
N LEU A 78 9.57 -2.01 5.98
CA LEU A 78 8.51 -1.89 4.98
C LEU A 78 8.50 -3.13 4.07
N ILE A 79 7.38 -3.83 4.04
CA ILE A 79 7.15 -5.03 3.23
C ILE A 79 6.39 -4.69 1.95
N SER A 80 5.33 -3.88 2.07
CA SER A 80 4.46 -3.59 0.93
C SER A 80 3.89 -2.17 0.97
N ILE A 81 3.71 -1.59 -0.21
CA ILE A 81 2.91 -0.38 -0.47
C ILE A 81 1.93 -0.74 -1.58
N GLY A 82 0.64 -0.46 -1.38
CA GLY A 82 -0.36 -0.78 -2.38
C GLY A 82 -1.73 -0.19 -2.07
N TYR A 83 -2.73 -0.65 -2.80
CA TYR A 83 -4.13 -0.35 -2.54
C TYR A 83 -5.00 -1.52 -2.99
N LEU A 84 -6.17 -1.65 -2.37
CA LEU A 84 -7.25 -2.45 -2.92
C LEU A 84 -8.10 -1.59 -3.83
N ASP A 85 -8.44 -2.08 -5.02
CA ASP A 85 -9.45 -1.52 -5.92
C ASP A 85 -10.55 -2.57 -6.11
N HIS A 86 -11.73 -2.35 -5.54
CA HIS A 86 -12.81 -3.35 -5.51
C HIS A 86 -12.35 -4.73 -4.98
N PHE A 87 -11.47 -4.71 -3.98
CA PHE A 87 -10.82 -5.88 -3.36
C PHE A 87 -9.73 -6.59 -4.20
N ASP A 88 -9.46 -6.12 -5.43
CA ASP A 88 -8.27 -6.53 -6.16
C ASP A 88 -7.04 -5.78 -5.63
N MET A 89 -5.97 -6.52 -5.35
CA MET A 89 -4.78 -5.97 -4.69
C MET A 89 -3.73 -5.54 -5.71
N ASP A 90 -3.48 -4.23 -5.77
CA ASP A 90 -2.41 -3.63 -6.57
C ASP A 90 -1.23 -3.23 -5.69
N PHE A 91 -0.02 -3.46 -6.22
CA PHE A 91 1.24 -3.26 -5.50
C PHE A 91 2.10 -2.22 -6.19
N LEU A 92 2.51 -1.21 -5.43
CA LEU A 92 3.56 -0.26 -5.83
C LEU A 92 4.94 -0.71 -5.33
N TYR A 93 4.97 -1.50 -4.26
CA TYR A 93 6.19 -2.06 -3.72
C TYR A 93 5.86 -3.37 -3.02
N LEU A 94 6.71 -4.38 -3.21
CA LEU A 94 6.62 -5.65 -2.49
C LEU A 94 8.02 -6.25 -2.35
N THR A 95 8.41 -6.63 -1.13
CA THR A 95 9.62 -7.42 -0.86
C THR A 95 9.30 -8.64 -0.02
N ASP A 96 10.02 -9.73 -0.26
CA ASP A 96 9.96 -10.92 0.59
C ASP A 96 10.92 -10.85 1.79
N THR A 97 11.37 -9.65 2.17
CA THR A 97 12.47 -9.33 3.11
C THR A 97 13.89 -9.53 2.57
N LYS A 98 14.10 -10.39 1.57
CA LYS A 98 15.43 -10.68 1.00
C LYS A 98 15.62 -10.08 -0.39
N ASN A 99 14.58 -10.12 -1.20
CA ASN A 99 14.52 -9.69 -2.58
C ASN A 99 13.34 -8.73 -2.75
N THR A 100 13.53 -7.73 -3.60
CA THR A 100 12.42 -6.90 -4.06
C THR A 100 11.70 -7.65 -5.18
N ILE A 101 10.41 -7.90 -5.00
CA ILE A 101 9.55 -8.57 -5.97
C ILE A 101 8.95 -7.54 -6.93
N ILE A 102 8.50 -6.40 -6.40
CA ILE A 102 7.88 -5.29 -7.16
C ILE A 102 8.47 -3.97 -6.64
N ASP A 103 8.86 -3.07 -7.55
CA ASP A 103 9.34 -1.72 -7.22
C ASP A 103 8.89 -0.66 -8.23
N GLU A 104 7.65 -0.22 -8.06
CA GLU A 104 7.01 0.86 -8.81
C GLU A 104 6.93 2.15 -7.97
N ARG A 105 7.75 2.28 -6.91
CA ARG A 105 7.75 3.46 -6.01
C ARG A 105 8.10 4.76 -6.73
N HIS A 106 8.66 4.70 -7.94
CA HIS A 106 8.87 5.87 -8.77
C HIS A 106 7.54 6.55 -9.17
N LEU A 107 6.44 5.80 -9.25
CA LEU A 107 5.09 6.32 -9.55
C LEU A 107 4.56 7.23 -8.44
N LEU A 108 4.96 6.97 -7.18
CA LEU A 108 4.62 7.82 -6.03
C LEU A 108 5.15 9.25 -6.21
N LYS A 109 6.31 9.40 -6.87
CA LYS A 109 6.99 10.69 -7.06
C LYS A 109 6.53 11.43 -8.32
N GLN A 110 5.98 10.73 -9.30
CA GLN A 110 5.58 11.32 -10.58
C GLN A 110 4.35 12.23 -10.48
N GLY A 111 3.78 12.46 -9.29
CA GLY A 111 2.74 13.48 -9.04
C GLY A 111 3.18 14.92 -9.28
N GLY A 112 4.49 15.18 -9.51
CA GLY A 112 5.03 16.53 -9.68
C GLY A 112 5.99 16.74 -10.85
N GLN A 113 6.08 15.82 -11.81
CA GLN A 113 6.97 15.99 -12.98
C GLN A 113 6.31 15.52 -14.29
N ASP A 114 5.19 16.17 -14.63
CA ASP A 114 4.91 16.47 -16.03
C ASP A 114 5.49 17.87 -16.30
N HIS A 115 6.80 17.92 -16.55
CA HIS A 115 7.45 19.11 -17.08
C HIS A 115 7.94 18.81 -18.51
N GLU A 116 7.20 19.40 -19.44
CA GLU A 116 7.51 19.76 -20.84
C GLU A 116 7.56 18.66 -21.92
#